data_AF-A0A3A9V4G7-F1
#
_entry.id   AF-A0A3A9V4G7-F1
#
_cell.length_a   1.000
_cell.length_b   1.000
_cell.length_c   1.000
_cell.angle_alpha   90.00
_cell.angle_beta   90.00
_cell.angle_gamma   90.00
#
_symmetry.space_group_name_H-M   'P 1'
#
loop_
_entity.id
_entity.type
_entity.pdbx_description
1 polymer ?
#
loop_
_entity_poly.entity_id
_entity_poly.type
_entity_poly.pdbx_seq_one_letter_code
_entity_poly.pdbx_strand_id
1 'polypeptide(L)'
;MKIEENSKLKPYHWIASILIIPSFGLFAGFYGWIYYSTIFDRNGVWGNMHSYYDLTKEQFSSIRLFISLTLIGLILFQSKYLIEKNMNRLNKTLLITLIFIGIWIIGEFYLQTKFIGKG
;
A
#
# COMPACT_ATOMS: atom_id res chain seq x y z
N MET A 1 33.21 19.59 5.82
CA MET A 1 32.87 19.03 7.14
C MET A 1 32.16 17.69 6.90
N LYS A 2 32.90 16.57 6.94
CA LYS A 2 32.31 15.24 6.88
C LYS A 2 31.67 14.98 8.25
N ILE A 3 30.36 15.13 8.34
CA ILE A 3 29.62 14.60 9.47
C ILE A 3 29.66 13.09 9.27
N GLU A 4 30.57 12.43 9.98
CA GLU A 4 30.52 10.97 10.18
C GLU A 4 29.29 10.67 11.03
N GLU A 5 28.12 10.77 10.40
CA GLU A 5 26.85 10.41 10.97
C GLU A 5 26.86 8.89 11.07
N ASN A 6 27.08 8.37 12.28
CA ASN A 6 27.07 6.96 12.65
C ASN A 6 26.15 6.14 11.72
N SER A 7 26.72 5.54 10.66
CA SER A 7 25.99 5.02 9.50
C SER A 7 25.42 3.62 9.75
N LYS A 8 24.98 3.38 10.98
CA LYS A 8 24.46 2.10 11.42
C LYS A 8 22.95 2.18 11.56
N LEU A 9 22.26 1.33 10.81
CA LEU A 9 20.83 1.12 10.95
C LEU A 9 20.48 0.89 12.42
N LYS A 10 19.66 1.78 12.97
CA LYS A 10 19.06 1.61 14.30
C LYS A 10 18.09 0.42 14.28
N PRO A 11 17.90 -0.28 15.41
CA PRO A 11 17.00 -1.45 15.49
C PRO A 11 15.59 -1.21 14.96
N TYR A 12 15.04 0.00 15.15
CA TYR A 12 13.69 0.33 14.64
C TYR A 12 13.58 0.24 13.11
N HIS A 13 14.66 0.47 12.36
CA HIS A 13 14.63 0.38 10.89
C HIS A 13 14.37 -1.07 10.45
N TRP A 14 14.96 -2.02 11.17
CA TRP A 14 14.77 -3.45 10.94
C TRP A 14 13.37 -3.88 11.35
N ILE A 15 12.96 -3.55 12.57
CA ILE A 15 11.62 -3.90 13.09
C ILE A 15 10.54 -3.32 12.19
N ALA A 16 10.62 -2.03 11.84
CA ALA A 16 9.65 -1.39 10.98
C ALA A 16 9.59 -2.06 9.60
N SER A 17 10.73 -2.41 9.00
CA SER A 17 10.74 -3.07 7.69
C SER A 17 10.23 -4.51 7.75
N ILE A 18 10.53 -5.25 8.81
CA ILE A 18 10.01 -6.61 9.04
C ILE A 18 8.49 -6.61 9.22
N LEU A 19 7.90 -5.54 9.75
CA LEU A 19 6.45 -5.42 9.86
C LEU A 19 5.83 -4.90 8.56
N ILE A 20 6.37 -3.82 7.99
CA ILE A 20 5.79 -3.13 6.83
C ILE A 20 5.81 -4.02 5.59
N ILE A 21 6.94 -4.66 5.28
CA ILE A 21 7.10 -5.43 4.04
C ILE A 21 6.06 -6.56 3.91
N PRO A 22 5.92 -7.49 4.86
CA PRO A 22 4.93 -8.56 4.74
C PRO A 22 3.49 -8.04 4.79
N SER A 23 3.18 -7.09 5.68
CA SER A 23 1.84 -6.50 5.74
C SER A 23 1.47 -5.85 4.40
N PHE A 24 2.36 -5.04 3.82
CA PHE A 24 2.11 -4.40 2.53
C PHE A 24 2.06 -5.41 1.39
N GLY A 25 2.83 -6.50 1.48
CA GLY A 25 2.77 -7.59 0.51
C GLY A 25 1.38 -8.25 0.47
N LEU A 26 0.80 -8.51 1.65
CA LEU A 26 -0.56 -9.04 1.77
C LEU A 26 -1.60 -8.06 1.20
N PHE A 27 -1.52 -6.78 1.58
CA PHE A 27 -2.45 -5.76 1.06
C PHE A 27 -2.29 -5.54 -0.45
N ALA A 28 -1.06 -5.55 -0.97
CA ALA A 28 -0.80 -5.42 -2.40
C ALA A 28 -1.44 -6.58 -3.17
N GLY A 29 -1.25 -7.81 -2.70
CA GLY A 29 -1.88 -8.99 -3.29
C GLY A 29 -3.41 -8.93 -3.22
N PHE A 30 -3.96 -8.54 -2.06
CA PHE A 30 -5.40 -8.41 -1.86
C PHE A 30 -6.03 -7.37 -2.81
N TYR A 31 -5.45 -6.17 -2.89
CA TYR A 31 -5.94 -5.11 -3.77
C TYR A 31 -5.71 -5.41 -5.25
N GLY A 32 -4.61 -6.06 -5.59
CA GLY A 32 -4.35 -6.56 -6.94
C GLY A 32 -5.38 -7.61 -7.35
N TRP A 33 -5.76 -8.50 -6.42
CA TRP A 33 -6.82 -9.47 -6.66
C TRP A 33 -8.18 -8.80 -6.87
N ILE A 34 -8.54 -7.79 -6.06
CA ILE A 34 -9.79 -7.03 -6.24
C ILE A 34 -9.83 -6.36 -7.62
N TYR A 35 -8.72 -5.74 -8.05
CA TYR A 35 -8.61 -5.18 -9.39
C TYR A 35 -8.87 -6.25 -10.46
N TYR A 36 -8.14 -7.36 -10.39
CA TYR A 36 -8.26 -8.47 -11.34
C TYR A 36 -9.68 -9.04 -11.38
N SER A 37 -10.23 -9.36 -10.22
CA SER A 37 -11.57 -9.95 -10.14
C SER A 37 -12.65 -9.01 -10.65
N THR A 38 -12.50 -7.70 -10.39
CA THR A 38 -13.42 -6.69 -10.91
C THR A 38 -13.36 -6.65 -12.43
N ILE A 39 -12.18 -6.45 -13.03
CA ILE A 39 -12.05 -6.33 -14.50
C ILE A 39 -12.58 -7.56 -15.24
N PHE A 40 -12.26 -8.75 -14.75
CA PHE A 40 -12.62 -10.01 -15.41
C PHE A 40 -13.95 -10.62 -14.93
N ASP A 41 -14.76 -9.87 -14.18
CA ASP A 41 -16.05 -10.31 -13.61
C ASP A 41 -15.96 -11.67 -12.89
N ARG A 42 -14.84 -11.89 -12.20
CA ARG A 42 -14.63 -13.07 -11.34
C ARG A 42 -15.17 -12.79 -9.95
N ASN A 43 -15.63 -13.83 -9.28
CA ASN A 43 -15.97 -13.74 -7.87
C ASN A 43 -14.71 -13.46 -7.05
N GLY A 44 -14.69 -12.33 -6.34
CA GLY A 44 -13.68 -12.04 -5.33
C GLY A 44 -13.93 -12.84 -4.05
N VAL A 45 -13.06 -12.64 -3.05
CA VAL A 45 -13.17 -13.30 -1.74
C VAL A 45 -14.52 -13.01 -1.05
N TRP A 46 -15.12 -11.86 -1.36
CA TRP A 46 -16.42 -11.41 -0.82
C TRP A 46 -17.45 -11.14 -1.94
N GLY A 47 -17.33 -11.85 -3.06
CA GLY A 47 -18.12 -11.60 -4.27
C GLY A 47 -17.61 -10.39 -5.06
N ASN A 48 -18.49 -9.80 -5.89
CA ASN A 48 -18.14 -8.64 -6.72
C ASN A 48 -18.13 -7.36 -5.86
N MET A 49 -16.98 -7.01 -5.28
CA MET A 49 -16.89 -5.86 -4.38
C MET A 49 -17.34 -4.53 -5.01
N HIS A 50 -17.21 -4.37 -6.33
CA HIS A 50 -17.66 -3.17 -7.03
C HIS A 50 -19.18 -2.95 -6.91
N SER A 51 -19.99 -4.01 -6.85
CA SER A 51 -21.46 -3.87 -6.80
C SER A 51 -21.98 -3.16 -5.55
N TYR A 52 -21.13 -3.03 -4.52
CA TYR A 52 -21.48 -2.34 -3.28
C TYR A 52 -21.17 -0.84 -3.30
N TYR A 53 -20.58 -0.30 -4.37
CA TYR A 53 -20.18 1.10 -4.48
C TYR A 53 -20.84 1.78 -5.67
N ASP A 54 -21.20 3.05 -5.51
CA ASP A 54 -21.67 3.94 -6.58
C ASP A 54 -20.49 4.52 -7.37
N LEU A 55 -19.77 3.63 -8.08
CA LEU A 55 -18.63 3.94 -8.92
C LEU A 55 -18.72 3.15 -10.21
N THR A 56 -18.05 3.59 -11.28
CA THR A 56 -17.88 2.73 -12.46
C THR A 56 -16.86 1.63 -12.19
N LYS A 57 -16.94 0.56 -12.99
CA LYS A 57 -16.04 -0.59 -12.91
C LYS A 57 -14.58 -0.18 -13.07
N GLU A 58 -14.31 0.72 -14.00
CA GLU A 58 -12.99 1.27 -14.31
C GLU A 58 -12.47 2.15 -13.17
N GLN A 59 -13.33 3.01 -12.59
CA GLN A 59 -12.96 3.86 -11.46
C GLN A 59 -12.59 3.03 -10.24
N PHE A 60 -13.46 2.08 -9.86
CA PHE A 60 -13.22 1.22 -8.70
C PHE A 60 -11.96 0.37 -8.88
N SER A 61 -11.81 -0.28 -10.03
CA SER A 61 -10.67 -1.16 -10.30
C SER A 61 -9.35 -0.36 -10.38
N SER A 62 -9.34 0.80 -11.03
CA SER A 62 -8.14 1.64 -11.14
C SER A 62 -7.62 2.08 -9.78
N ILE A 63 -8.50 2.51 -8.87
CA ILE A 63 -8.11 2.89 -7.50
C ILE A 63 -7.42 1.72 -6.80
N ARG A 64 -7.98 0.51 -6.90
CA ARG A 64 -7.43 -0.70 -6.26
C ARG A 64 -6.08 -1.10 -6.88
N LEU A 65 -5.92 -0.95 -8.20
CA LEU A 65 -4.64 -1.14 -8.87
C LEU A 65 -3.59 -0.11 -8.42
N PHE A 66 -3.93 1.17 -8.34
CA PHE A 66 -3.02 2.23 -7.89
C PHE A 66 -2.52 1.97 -6.46
N ILE A 67 -3.40 1.55 -5.56
CA ILE A 67 -3.02 1.17 -4.19
C ILE A 67 -2.03 0.00 -4.24
N SER A 68 -2.35 -1.08 -4.97
CA SER A 68 -1.49 -2.26 -5.10
C SER A 68 -0.09 -1.91 -5.63
N LEU A 69 -0.01 -1.14 -6.73
CA LEU A 69 1.26 -0.72 -7.32
C LEU A 69 2.08 0.18 -6.38
N THR A 70 1.42 1.07 -5.65
CA THR A 70 2.09 1.95 -4.68
C THR A 70 2.68 1.15 -3.52
N LEU A 71 1.94 0.17 -2.99
CA LEU A 71 2.41 -0.74 -1.95
C LEU A 71 3.64 -1.54 -2.42
N ILE A 72 3.59 -2.08 -3.65
CA ILE A 72 4.74 -2.79 -4.25
C ILE A 72 5.95 -1.86 -4.37
N GLY A 73 5.76 -0.63 -4.86
CA GLY A 73 6.82 0.36 -4.94
C GLY A 73 7.47 0.65 -3.59
N LEU A 74 6.66 0.85 -2.54
CA LEU A 74 7.15 1.10 -1.18
C LEU A 74 7.93 -0.10 -0.63
N ILE A 75 7.47 -1.33 -0.85
CA ILE A 75 8.20 -2.55 -0.49
C ILE A 75 9.57 -2.61 -1.17
N LEU A 76 9.62 -2.35 -2.48
CA LEU A 76 10.85 -2.40 -3.26
C LEU A 76 11.87 -1.37 -2.77
N PHE A 77 11.45 -0.11 -2.57
CA PHE A 77 12.35 0.95 -2.09
C PHE A 77 12.81 0.68 -0.65
N GLN A 78 11.91 0.25 0.23
CA GLN A 78 12.25 -0.04 1.61
C GLN A 78 13.23 -1.22 1.72
N SER A 79 12.99 -2.30 0.96
CA SER A 79 13.90 -3.45 0.89
C SER A 79 15.27 -3.07 0.33
N LYS A 80 15.30 -2.30 -0.77
CA LYS A 80 16.53 -1.81 -1.38
C LYS A 80 17.38 -0.99 -0.40
N TYR A 81 16.78 -0.01 0.28
CA TYR A 81 17.52 0.86 1.20
C TYR A 81 17.88 0.17 2.52
N LEU A 82 17.13 -0.86 2.92
CA LEU A 82 17.51 -1.72 4.04
C LEU A 82 18.77 -2.55 3.70
N ILE A 83 18.83 -3.16 2.50
CA ILE A 83 20.00 -3.91 2.02
C ILE A 83 21.22 -3.01 1.84
N GLU A 84 21.04 -1.82 1.24
CA GLU A 84 22.08 -0.80 1.08
C GLU A 84 22.51 -0.16 2.41
N LYS A 85 21.79 -0.43 3.51
CA LYS A 85 21.99 0.20 4.83
C LYS A 85 21.96 1.74 4.77
N ASN A 86 21.19 2.32 3.84
CA ASN A 86 21.11 3.76 3.62
C ASN A 86 20.06 4.38 4.55
N MET A 87 20.46 4.79 5.74
CA MET A 87 19.55 5.31 6.78
C MET A 87 18.73 6.52 6.31
N ASN A 88 19.35 7.47 5.61
CA ASN A 88 18.67 8.69 5.20
C ASN A 88 17.57 8.43 4.18
N ARG A 89 17.81 7.50 3.24
CA ARG A 89 16.78 7.08 2.30
C ARG A 89 15.73 6.21 2.96
N LEU A 90 16.12 5.34 3.89
CA LEU A 90 15.20 4.47 4.61
C LEU A 90 14.22 5.27 5.51
N ASN A 91 14.71 6.28 6.23
CA ASN A 91 13.87 7.20 7.00
C ASN A 91 12.89 7.96 6.11
N LYS A 92 13.34 8.41 4.92
CA LYS A 92 12.45 9.06 3.94
C LYS A 92 11.38 8.10 3.44
N THR A 93 11.72 6.85 3.11
CA THR A 93 10.71 5.86 2.70
C THR A 93 9.72 5.55 3.82
N LEU A 94 10.17 5.44 5.07
CA LEU A 94 9.28 5.26 6.22
C LEU A 94 8.31 6.43 6.39
N LEU A 95 8.80 7.67 6.22
CA LEU A 95 7.95 8.86 6.26
C LEU A 95 6.91 8.87 5.12
N ILE A 96 7.33 8.55 3.90
CA ILE A 96 6.43 8.43 2.75
C ILE A 96 5.38 7.35 3.02
N THR A 97 5.76 6.21 3.61
CA THR A 97 4.84 5.15 4.01
C THR A 97 3.79 5.67 5.00
N LEU A 98 4.18 6.45 6.02
CA LEU A 98 3.23 7.03 6.97
C LEU A 98 2.26 8.01 6.30
N ILE A 99 2.78 8.88 5.42
CA ILE A 99 1.94 9.81 4.65
C ILE A 99 0.95 9.05 3.77
N PHE A 100 1.42 8.01 3.08
CA PHE A 100 0.57 7.16 2.24
C PHE A 100 -0.54 6.48 3.05
N ILE A 101 -0.23 5.94 4.24
CA ILE A 101 -1.25 5.35 5.13
C ILE A 101 -2.31 6.39 5.49
N GLY A 102 -1.91 7.61 5.84
CA GLY A 102 -2.85 8.69 6.14
C GLY A 102 -3.77 9.03 4.95
N ILE A 103 -3.20 9.18 3.76
CA ILE A 103 -3.97 9.43 2.53
C ILE A 103 -4.90 8.26 2.21
N TRP A 104 -4.42 7.02 2.36
CA TRP A 104 -5.19 5.82 2.08
C TRP A 104 -6.39 5.70 3.02
N ILE A 105 -6.22 5.96 4.32
CA ILE A 105 -7.34 5.97 5.28
C ILE A 105 -8.41 6.99 4.88
N ILE A 106 -8.00 8.22 4.51
CA ILE A 106 -8.93 9.25 4.02
C ILE A 106 -9.65 8.79 2.74
N GLY A 107 -8.92 8.15 1.83
CA GLY A 107 -9.48 7.57 0.61
C GLY A 107 -10.52 6.47 0.87
N GLU A 108 -10.27 5.58 1.84
CA GLU A 108 -11.24 4.56 2.25
C GLU A 108 -12.48 5.18 2.90
N PHE A 109 -12.32 6.21 3.74
CA PHE A 109 -13.47 6.95 4.27
C PHE A 109 -14.31 7.58 3.16
N TYR A 110 -13.67 8.17 2.15
CA TYR A 110 -14.37 8.70 0.98
C TYR A 110 -15.12 7.58 0.23
N LEU A 111 -14.49 6.43 -0.01
CA LEU A 111 -15.14 5.29 -0.65
C LEU A 111 -16.33 4.77 0.16
N GLN A 112 -16.26 4.77 1.49
CA GLN A 112 -17.39 4.41 2.35
C GLN A 112 -18.59 5.35 2.19
N THR A 113 -18.38 6.65 1.90
CA THR A 113 -19.51 7.55 1.59
C THR A 113 -20.23 7.20 0.29
N LYS A 114 -19.58 6.45 -0.60
CA LYS A 114 -20.12 5.94 -1.87
C LYS A 114 -20.67 4.52 -1.76
N PHE A 115 -20.68 3.95 -0.57
CA PHE A 115 -21.22 2.62 -0.33
C PHE A 115 -22.75 2.63 -0.45
N ILE A 116 -23.29 1.79 -1.32
CA ILE A 116 -24.74 1.66 -1.59
C ILE A 116 -25.33 0.36 -1.05
N GLY A 117 -24.52 -0.53 -0.48
CA GLY A 117 -24.97 -1.64 0.35
C GLY A 117 -25.96 -2.61 -0.30
N LYS A 118 -25.86 -2.84 -1.61
CA LYS A 118 -26.69 -3.85 -2.29
C LYS A 118 -26.21 -5.26 -1.92
N GLY A 119 -26.67 -5.74 -0.76
CA GLY A 119 -26.78 -7.14 -0.38
C GLY A 119 -28.24 -7.57 -0.50
#